data_AF-A0A7Y9N9M3-F1
#
_entry.id   AF-A0A7Y9N9M3-F1
#
_cell.length_a   1.000
_cell.length_b   1.000
_cell.length_c   1.000
_cell.angle_alpha   90.00
_cell.angle_beta   90.00
_cell.angle_gamma   90.00
#
_symmetry.space_group_name_H-M   'P 1'
#
loop_
_entity.id
_entity.type
_entity.pdbx_description
1 polymer ?
#
loop_
_entity_poly.entity_id
_entity_poly.type
_entity_poly.pdbx_seq_one_letter_code
_entity_poly.pdbx_strand_id
1 'polypeptide(L)'
;MSIATAASIGGCSANAPADAADEDESPIATPAPAADTTPPPARPGLSAKVSPLTGTVSGLQTRVTDMGTIIDLPADALFEYDKAVLTPAAEVELRKAAEMIRRSPPGAIRVVGHTDNKGDEAYNQTLSEARANRVADWLREQVGVRQRELLVSGRGETAPIAPNEKAAGADDPVGRAKNRRVELVVPTTDSRSSAAAG
;
A
#
# COMPACT_ATOMS: atom_id res chain seq x y z
N MET A 1 -1.32 71.87 19.59
CA MET A 1 -2.47 72.05 18.68
C MET A 1 -2.86 70.66 18.22
N SER A 2 -3.82 70.04 18.91
CA SER A 2 -5.27 70.21 18.69
C SER A 2 -5.75 69.11 17.74
N ILE A 3 -6.21 67.97 18.27
CA ILE A 3 -7.59 67.61 18.71
C ILE A 3 -8.51 67.14 17.57
N ALA A 4 -9.06 65.93 17.75
CA ALA A 4 -10.45 65.47 17.51
C ALA A 4 -10.43 63.94 17.31
N THR A 5 -10.86 63.06 18.22
CA THR A 5 -12.13 62.90 18.97
C THR A 5 -13.22 62.13 18.20
N ALA A 6 -13.35 60.84 18.59
CA ALA A 6 -14.53 60.03 18.93
C ALA A 6 -15.74 59.84 17.98
N ALA A 7 -16.22 58.60 17.93
CA ALA A 7 -17.62 58.26 18.25
C ALA A 7 -17.80 56.75 18.56
N SER A 8 -18.20 56.46 19.80
CA SER A 8 -18.81 55.21 20.27
C SER A 8 -20.32 55.22 20.04
N ILE A 9 -20.94 54.06 19.84
CA ILE A 9 -22.28 53.71 20.35
C ILE A 9 -22.31 52.17 20.49
N GLY A 10 -22.44 51.58 21.68
CA GLY A 10 -23.72 51.21 22.31
C GLY A 10 -24.15 49.79 21.84
N GLY A 11 -24.51 48.80 22.66
CA GLY A 11 -24.92 48.79 24.06
C GLY A 11 -25.11 47.35 24.56
N CYS A 12 -25.52 47.25 25.81
CA CYS A 12 -25.45 46.10 26.70
C CYS A 12 -26.64 45.12 26.63
N SER A 13 -26.44 43.99 27.32
CA SER A 13 -27.39 43.25 28.17
C SER A 13 -28.36 42.22 27.57
N ALA A 14 -27.97 40.96 27.79
CA ALA A 14 -28.70 39.89 28.51
C ALA A 14 -30.17 39.59 28.17
N ASN A 15 -30.43 38.37 27.69
CA ASN A 15 -31.35 37.43 28.37
C ASN A 15 -31.19 35.98 27.86
N ALA A 16 -31.07 35.03 28.78
CA ALA A 16 -31.43 33.60 28.63
C ALA A 16 -32.87 33.40 29.18
N PRO A 17 -33.51 32.21 29.24
CA PRO A 17 -33.11 30.85 28.82
C PRO A 17 -34.22 30.05 28.05
N ALA A 18 -33.88 28.86 27.53
CA ALA A 18 -34.73 27.66 27.31
C ALA A 18 -33.89 26.64 26.49
N ASP A 19 -33.31 25.58 27.06
CA ASP A 19 -33.90 24.30 27.51
C ASP A 19 -34.33 23.36 26.36
N ALA A 20 -33.96 22.07 26.52
CA ALA A 20 -34.15 20.88 25.67
C ALA A 20 -33.18 20.71 24.47
N ALA A 21 -32.47 19.59 24.23
CA ALA A 21 -32.59 18.22 24.75
C ALA A 21 -31.27 17.41 24.60
N ASP A 22 -31.10 16.44 25.51
CA ASP A 22 -30.34 15.15 25.52
C ASP A 22 -29.00 15.05 24.77
N GLU A 23 -27.83 14.83 25.39
CA GLU A 23 -27.38 13.76 26.32
C GLU A 23 -27.55 12.31 25.79
N ASP A 24 -26.40 11.76 25.38
CA ASP A 24 -25.85 10.46 25.77
C ASP A 24 -26.39 9.11 25.21
N GLU A 25 -25.42 8.24 24.95
CA GLU A 25 -25.40 6.77 24.82
C GLU A 25 -26.74 6.02 24.74
N SER A 26 -26.96 5.20 23.70
CA SER A 26 -26.75 3.73 23.73
C SER A 26 -27.46 3.08 22.51
N PRO A 27 -27.19 1.82 22.10
CA PRO A 27 -26.58 0.75 22.90
C PRO A 27 -25.50 -0.12 22.22
N ILE A 28 -24.68 -0.71 23.08
CA ILE A 28 -23.89 -1.92 22.83
C ILE A 28 -24.84 -3.08 22.53
N ALA A 29 -24.61 -3.80 21.43
CA ALA A 29 -25.03 -5.18 21.27
C ALA A 29 -24.01 -5.95 20.42
N THR A 30 -23.07 -6.59 21.11
CA THR A 30 -22.31 -7.76 20.63
C THR A 30 -22.81 -8.92 21.51
N PRO A 31 -23.13 -10.15 21.02
CA PRO A 31 -22.23 -10.93 20.16
C PRO A 31 -22.87 -11.86 19.10
N ALA A 32 -22.12 -12.13 18.02
CA ALA A 32 -21.89 -13.48 17.45
C ALA A 32 -20.96 -13.35 16.21
N PRO A 33 -19.95 -14.22 16.07
CA PRO A 33 -20.11 -15.20 15.00
C PRO A 33 -19.72 -16.60 15.46
N ALA A 34 -20.72 -17.49 15.54
CA ALA A 34 -20.45 -18.92 15.40
C ALA A 34 -20.33 -19.23 13.91
N ALA A 35 -19.24 -19.88 13.57
CA ALA A 35 -18.92 -20.39 12.25
C ALA A 35 -20.01 -21.33 11.73
N ASP A 36 -20.45 -21.15 10.49
CA ASP A 36 -20.51 -22.23 9.51
C ASP A 36 -20.85 -21.66 8.13
N THR A 37 -19.89 -21.70 7.19
CA THR A 37 -20.22 -21.87 5.76
C THR A 37 -19.10 -22.70 5.14
N THR A 38 -19.43 -23.97 4.93
CA THR A 38 -18.65 -24.97 4.23
C THR A 38 -18.44 -24.52 2.77
N PRO A 39 -17.20 -24.51 2.24
CA PRO A 39 -16.99 -24.31 0.81
C PRO A 39 -17.41 -25.56 0.02
N PRO A 40 -18.08 -25.43 -1.16
CA PRO A 40 -18.48 -26.58 -1.97
C PRO A 40 -17.26 -27.27 -2.60
N PRO A 41 -17.29 -28.61 -2.80
CA PRO A 41 -16.18 -29.33 -3.43
C PRO A 41 -16.12 -29.01 -4.94
N ALA A 42 -15.09 -28.27 -5.35
CA ALA A 42 -14.74 -28.10 -6.75
C ALA A 42 -14.17 -29.43 -7.30
N ARG A 43 -14.74 -29.88 -8.42
CA ARG A 43 -14.28 -31.08 -9.15
C ARG A 43 -12.90 -30.84 -9.79
N PRO A 44 -12.08 -31.89 -10.01
CA PRO A 44 -10.74 -31.74 -10.54
C PRO A 44 -10.77 -31.58 -12.06
N GLY A 45 -10.50 -30.36 -12.53
CA GLY A 45 -10.00 -30.12 -13.88
C GLY A 45 -8.53 -29.73 -13.77
N LEU A 46 -7.61 -30.61 -14.21
CA LEU A 46 -6.19 -30.29 -14.32
C LEU A 46 -6.02 -29.19 -15.39
N SER A 47 -6.00 -27.94 -14.95
CA SER A 47 -5.35 -26.87 -15.68
C SER A 47 -4.11 -26.55 -14.87
N ALA A 48 -2.95 -26.99 -15.33
CA ALA A 48 -1.66 -26.65 -14.76
C ALA A 48 -1.41 -25.16 -15.00
N LYS A 49 -2.13 -24.30 -14.27
CA LYS A 49 -1.75 -22.92 -14.06
C LYS A 49 -0.53 -22.96 -13.18
N VAL A 50 0.59 -22.45 -13.68
CA VAL A 50 1.77 -22.15 -12.87
C VAL A 50 1.35 -21.04 -11.91
N SER A 51 0.70 -21.42 -10.82
CA SER A 51 0.35 -20.48 -9.76
C SER A 51 1.67 -20.02 -9.16
N PRO A 52 1.91 -18.70 -9.04
CA PRO A 52 3.06 -18.23 -8.31
C PRO A 52 2.95 -18.79 -6.89
N LEU A 53 4.00 -19.47 -6.45
CA LEU A 53 4.11 -19.93 -5.07
C LEU A 53 4.12 -18.66 -4.20
N THR A 54 2.98 -18.36 -3.59
CA THR A 54 2.80 -17.23 -2.69
C THR A 54 3.16 -17.73 -1.31
N GLY A 55 4.19 -17.13 -0.72
CA GLY A 55 4.71 -17.51 0.58
C GLY A 55 4.99 -16.29 1.43
N THR A 56 4.80 -16.45 2.73
CA THR A 56 5.22 -15.44 3.71
C THR A 56 6.66 -15.74 4.12
N VAL A 57 7.61 -14.96 3.62
CA VAL A 57 9.02 -15.08 4.04
C VAL A 57 9.33 -13.90 4.95
N SER A 58 9.71 -14.19 6.20
CA SER A 58 10.03 -13.16 7.20
C SER A 58 8.90 -12.14 7.43
N GLY A 59 7.64 -12.56 7.31
CA GLY A 59 6.47 -11.68 7.50
C GLY A 59 6.13 -10.79 6.30
N LEU A 60 6.93 -10.85 5.23
CA LEU A 60 6.65 -10.15 3.98
C LEU A 60 5.88 -11.05 3.01
N GLN A 61 4.93 -10.46 2.29
CA GLN A 61 4.22 -11.15 1.21
C GLN A 61 5.17 -11.28 0.03
N THR A 62 5.50 -12.51 -0.34
CA THR A 62 6.38 -12.79 -1.48
C THR A 62 5.71 -13.75 -2.44
N ARG A 63 5.91 -13.53 -3.74
CA ARG A 63 5.40 -14.38 -4.81
C ARG A 63 6.53 -14.69 -5.80
N VAL A 64 6.77 -15.97 -6.04
CA VAL A 64 7.77 -16.40 -7.03
C VAL A 64 7.13 -16.45 -8.40
N THR A 65 7.74 -15.77 -9.37
CA THR A 65 7.32 -15.73 -10.77
C THR A 65 8.48 -16.13 -11.68
N ASP A 66 8.19 -16.40 -12.96
CA ASP A 66 9.22 -16.73 -13.95
C ASP A 66 10.24 -15.59 -14.16
N MET A 67 9.86 -14.35 -13.82
CA MET A 67 10.74 -13.16 -13.90
C MET A 67 11.59 -12.94 -12.64
N GLY A 68 11.34 -13.67 -11.56
CA GLY A 68 11.97 -13.43 -10.26
C GLY A 68 11.02 -13.58 -9.08
N THR A 69 11.57 -13.37 -7.88
CA THR A 69 10.79 -13.26 -6.65
C THR A 69 10.30 -11.82 -6.51
N ILE A 70 8.98 -11.64 -6.47
CA ILE A 70 8.35 -10.35 -6.20
C ILE A 70 8.05 -10.29 -4.70
N ILE A 71 8.46 -9.20 -4.06
CA ILE A 71 8.15 -8.87 -2.68
C ILE A 71 7.11 -7.76 -2.72
N ASP A 72 5.92 -8.04 -2.22
CA ASP A 72 4.81 -7.09 -2.16
C ASP A 72 4.87 -6.33 -0.84
N LEU A 73 5.05 -5.02 -0.93
CA LEU A 73 5.08 -4.12 0.22
C LEU A 73 3.85 -3.18 0.19
N PRO A 74 2.94 -3.26 1.17
CA PRO A 74 1.77 -2.39 1.20
C PRO A 74 2.20 -0.94 1.43
N ALA A 75 1.71 -0.02 0.59
CA ALA A 75 2.10 1.40 0.67
C ALA A 75 1.64 2.04 1.98
N ASP A 76 0.50 1.61 2.53
CA ASP A 76 -0.04 2.10 3.80
C ASP A 76 0.87 1.79 5.01
N ALA A 77 1.72 0.76 4.91
CA ALA A 77 2.72 0.46 5.93
C ALA A 77 4.04 1.22 5.71
N LEU A 78 4.32 1.59 4.46
CA LEU A 78 5.59 2.23 4.08
C LEU A 78 5.54 3.76 4.16
N PHE A 79 4.41 4.37 3.85
CA PHE A 79 4.33 5.81 3.63
C PHE A 79 3.26 6.49 4.48
N GLU A 80 3.46 7.78 4.74
CA GLU A 80 2.38 8.64 5.19
C GLU A 80 1.28 8.75 4.11
N TYR A 81 0.04 9.01 4.57
CA TYR A 81 -1.11 9.16 3.68
C TYR A 81 -0.83 10.17 2.57
N ASP A 82 -1.05 9.74 1.33
CA ASP A 82 -0.87 10.53 0.10
C ASP A 82 0.52 11.16 -0.09
N LYS A 83 1.55 10.58 0.54
CA LYS A 83 2.93 11.05 0.42
C LYS A 83 3.87 9.94 -0.04
N ALA A 84 5.07 10.35 -0.45
CA ALA A 84 6.23 9.50 -0.70
C ALA A 84 7.27 9.59 0.43
N VAL A 85 6.83 9.90 1.66
CA VAL A 85 7.69 9.98 2.85
C VAL A 85 7.64 8.65 3.59
N LEU A 86 8.80 8.02 3.78
CA LEU A 86 8.90 6.74 4.50
C LEU A 86 8.67 6.95 5.99
N THR A 87 7.89 6.06 6.61
CA THR A 87 7.69 6.05 8.05
C THR A 87 8.81 5.26 8.76
N PRO A 88 9.01 5.43 10.08
CA PRO A 88 9.95 4.60 10.83
C PRO A 88 9.60 3.11 10.78
N ALA A 89 8.31 2.76 10.70
CA ALA A 89 7.85 1.39 10.52
C ALA A 89 8.27 0.82 9.14
N ALA A 90 8.27 1.67 8.11
CA ALA A 90 8.72 1.31 6.78
C ALA A 90 10.17 0.82 6.76
N GLU A 91 11.05 1.47 7.53
CA GLU A 91 12.46 1.08 7.59
C GLU A 91 12.66 -0.35 8.10
N VAL A 92 11.78 -0.82 8.99
CA VAL A 92 11.83 -2.19 9.51
C VAL A 92 11.46 -3.19 8.42
N GLU A 93 10.39 -2.92 7.67
CA GLU A 93 9.96 -3.80 6.56
C GLU A 93 10.96 -3.77 5.39
N LEU A 94 11.46 -2.59 5.03
CA LEU A 94 12.47 -2.43 3.98
C LEU A 94 13.79 -3.10 4.34
N ARG A 95 14.16 -3.16 5.62
CA ARG A 95 15.35 -3.89 6.08
C ARG A 95 15.20 -5.39 5.89
N LYS A 96 14.02 -5.96 6.21
CA LYS A 96 13.72 -7.37 5.94
C LYS A 96 13.79 -7.67 4.43
N ALA A 97 13.24 -6.77 3.61
CA ALA A 97 13.33 -6.88 2.15
C ALA A 97 14.79 -6.82 1.66
N ALA A 98 15.60 -5.89 2.20
CA ALA A 98 17.02 -5.78 1.88
C ALA A 98 17.81 -7.04 2.27
N GLU A 99 17.51 -7.67 3.40
CA GLU A 99 18.11 -8.95 3.79
C GLU A 99 17.79 -10.08 2.82
N MET A 100 16.54 -10.16 2.33
CA MET A 100 16.17 -11.12 1.29
C MET A 100 16.92 -10.84 -0.01
N ILE A 101 16.95 -9.59 -0.46
CA ILE A 101 17.68 -9.16 -1.65
C ILE A 101 19.17 -9.55 -1.56
N ARG A 102 19.80 -9.38 -0.39
CA ARG A 102 21.21 -9.74 -0.18
C ARG A 102 21.46 -11.24 -0.33
N ARG A 103 20.51 -12.08 0.05
CA ARG A 103 20.58 -13.55 -0.10
C ARG A 103 20.20 -14.00 -1.51
N SER A 104 19.51 -13.16 -2.27
CA SER A 104 19.18 -13.43 -3.66
C SER A 104 20.40 -13.31 -4.58
N PRO A 105 20.41 -14.03 -5.72
CA PRO A 105 21.44 -13.93 -6.75
C PRO A 105 21.72 -12.49 -7.20
N PRO A 106 22.92 -12.19 -7.72
CA PRO A 106 23.21 -10.89 -8.31
C PRO A 106 22.33 -10.64 -9.54
N GLY A 107 21.90 -9.39 -9.71
CA GLY A 107 21.14 -8.93 -10.87
C GLY A 107 20.37 -7.64 -10.56
N ALA A 108 19.70 -7.10 -11.59
CA ALA A 108 18.92 -5.87 -11.48
C ALA A 108 17.67 -6.09 -10.62
N ILE A 109 17.39 -5.16 -9.72
CA ILE A 109 16.18 -5.14 -8.89
C ILE A 109 15.24 -4.12 -9.51
N ARG A 110 13.99 -4.51 -9.73
CA ARG A 110 12.96 -3.58 -10.20
C ARG A 110 12.10 -3.13 -9.02
N VAL A 111 11.91 -1.83 -8.87
CA VAL A 111 11.01 -1.20 -7.90
C VAL A 111 9.82 -0.64 -8.66
N VAL A 112 8.63 -1.18 -8.41
CA VAL A 112 7.39 -0.77 -9.10
C VAL A 112 6.40 -0.21 -8.10
N GLY A 113 6.02 1.06 -8.26
CA GLY A 113 4.98 1.71 -7.46
C GLY A 113 3.60 1.56 -8.09
N HIS A 114 2.58 1.32 -7.26
CA HIS A 114 1.18 1.25 -7.66
C HIS A 114 0.31 2.10 -6.73
N THR A 115 -0.79 2.62 -7.26
CA THR A 115 -1.84 3.35 -6.51
C THR A 115 -3.18 2.64 -6.65
N ASP A 116 -4.17 3.10 -5.88
CA ASP A 116 -5.57 2.80 -6.20
C ASP A 116 -6.08 3.72 -7.31
N ASN A 117 -7.35 3.56 -7.69
CA ASN A 117 -7.99 4.33 -8.75
C ASN A 117 -8.64 5.65 -8.27
N LYS A 118 -8.27 6.15 -7.08
CA LYS A 118 -8.82 7.42 -6.58
C LYS A 118 -7.93 8.57 -7.04
N GLY A 119 -8.54 9.61 -7.57
CA GLY A 119 -7.83 10.80 -8.06
C GLY A 119 -7.52 10.74 -9.55
N ASP A 120 -6.72 11.70 -10.01
CA ASP A 120 -6.33 11.81 -11.42
C ASP A 120 -5.23 10.80 -11.79
N GLU A 121 -5.34 10.22 -12.99
CA GLU A 121 -4.35 9.24 -13.50
C GLU A 121 -2.92 9.81 -13.51
N ALA A 122 -2.75 11.06 -13.95
CA ALA A 122 -1.45 11.73 -14.00
C ALA A 122 -0.86 11.95 -12.59
N TYR A 123 -1.73 12.25 -11.62
CA TYR A 123 -1.33 12.38 -10.22
C TYR A 123 -0.89 11.02 -9.67
N ASN A 124 -1.70 9.98 -9.91
CA ASN A 124 -1.43 8.61 -9.49
C ASN A 124 -0.12 8.06 -10.10
N GLN A 125 0.15 8.38 -11.37
CA GLN A 125 1.42 8.06 -12.01
C GLN A 125 2.59 8.72 -11.28
N THR A 126 2.54 10.04 -11.07
CA THR A 126 3.59 10.80 -10.39
C THR A 126 3.84 10.31 -8.96
N LEU A 127 2.76 10.05 -8.19
CA LEU A 127 2.84 9.56 -6.83
C LEU A 127 3.45 8.16 -6.77
N SER A 128 3.07 7.28 -7.69
CA SER A 128 3.61 5.92 -7.78
C SER A 128 5.11 5.92 -8.09
N GLU A 129 5.56 6.79 -9.00
CA GLU A 129 6.97 6.97 -9.33
C GLU A 129 7.75 7.56 -8.15
N ALA A 130 7.22 8.59 -7.49
CA ALA A 130 7.86 9.20 -6.34
C ALA A 130 8.06 8.20 -5.19
N ARG A 131 7.05 7.37 -4.89
CA ARG A 131 7.13 6.30 -3.88
C ARG A 131 8.17 5.25 -4.26
N ALA A 132 8.17 4.81 -5.51
CA ALA A 132 9.14 3.83 -6.00
C ALA A 132 10.58 4.39 -5.94
N ASN A 133 10.78 5.66 -6.31
CA ASN A 133 12.06 6.34 -6.22
C ASN A 133 12.54 6.43 -4.76
N ARG A 134 11.66 6.80 -3.82
CA ARG A 134 12.03 6.89 -2.41
C ARG A 134 12.50 5.55 -1.84
N VAL A 135 11.81 4.46 -2.19
CA VAL A 135 12.20 3.11 -1.77
C VAL A 135 13.53 2.72 -2.41
N ALA A 136 13.72 3.02 -3.70
CA ALA A 136 14.98 2.76 -4.39
C ALA A 136 16.15 3.51 -3.75
N ASP A 137 15.99 4.80 -3.44
CA ASP A 137 17.02 5.61 -2.78
C ASP A 137 17.40 5.04 -1.42
N TRP A 138 16.40 4.66 -0.61
CA TRP A 138 16.65 3.99 0.66
C TRP A 138 17.42 2.67 0.49
N LEU A 139 17.06 1.87 -0.52
CA LEU A 139 17.76 0.62 -0.86
C LEU A 139 19.20 0.88 -1.35
N ARG A 140 19.46 1.96 -2.09
CA ARG A 140 20.81 2.39 -2.47
C ARG A 140 21.65 2.75 -1.27
N GLU A 141 21.06 3.11 -0.14
CA GLU A 141 21.82 3.36 1.08
C GLU A 141 22.14 2.06 1.85
N GLN A 142 21.52 0.92 1.52
CA GLN A 142 21.74 -0.32 2.24
C GLN A 142 22.98 -1.09 1.78
N VAL A 143 23.76 -1.58 2.75
CA VAL A 143 24.93 -2.42 2.50
C VAL A 143 24.50 -3.73 1.82
N GLY A 144 25.08 -4.03 0.66
CA GLY A 144 24.77 -5.23 -0.14
C GLY A 144 23.72 -5.03 -1.24
N VAL A 145 23.04 -3.88 -1.26
CA VAL A 145 22.14 -3.47 -2.36
C VAL A 145 22.72 -2.32 -3.17
N ARG A 146 23.59 -1.48 -2.56
CA ARG A 146 24.37 -0.39 -3.19
C ARG A 146 24.96 -0.69 -4.58
N GLN A 147 25.47 -1.91 -4.79
CA GLN A 147 26.17 -2.29 -6.03
C GLN A 147 25.23 -2.90 -7.08
N ARG A 148 23.94 -3.07 -6.75
CA ARG A 148 22.95 -3.65 -7.65
C ARG A 148 22.32 -2.55 -8.49
N GLU A 149 22.01 -2.89 -9.73
CA GLU A 149 21.23 -2.01 -10.60
C GLU A 149 19.79 -1.93 -10.08
N LEU A 150 19.30 -0.72 -9.83
CA LEU A 150 17.92 -0.48 -9.40
C LEU A 150 17.14 0.18 -10.53
N LEU A 151 16.14 -0.53 -11.06
CA LEU A 151 15.23 -0.06 -12.09
C LEU A 151 13.94 0.42 -11.44
N VAL A 152 13.67 1.71 -11.49
CA VAL A 152 12.48 2.30 -10.86
C VAL A 152 11.41 2.55 -11.91
N SER A 153 10.16 2.23 -11.57
CA SER A 153 9.00 2.53 -12.42
C SER A 153 7.75 2.78 -11.58
N GLY A 154 6.90 3.70 -12.01
CA GLY A 154 5.54 3.84 -11.50
C GLY A 154 4.54 3.28 -12.50
N ARG A 155 3.46 2.69 -12.01
CA ARG A 155 2.36 2.18 -12.82
C ARG A 155 1.03 2.89 -12.54
N GLY A 156 1.00 3.84 -11.60
CA GLY A 156 -0.23 4.44 -11.12
C GLY A 156 -1.29 3.38 -10.80
N GLU A 157 -2.49 3.59 -11.32
CA GLU A 157 -3.65 2.71 -11.17
C GLU A 157 -3.78 1.64 -12.28
N THR A 158 -2.87 1.63 -13.26
CA THR A 158 -3.01 0.84 -14.50
C THR A 158 -2.82 -0.67 -14.32
N ALA A 159 -2.35 -1.11 -13.16
CA ALA A 159 -2.07 -2.53 -12.86
C ALA A 159 -2.65 -2.96 -11.49
N PRO A 160 -3.99 -2.99 -11.35
CA PRO A 160 -4.65 -3.44 -10.12
C PRO A 160 -4.55 -4.96 -9.96
N ILE A 161 -4.33 -5.43 -8.73
CA ILE A 161 -4.34 -6.85 -8.36
C ILE A 161 -5.64 -7.27 -7.69
N ALA A 162 -6.45 -6.30 -7.27
CA ALA A 162 -7.77 -6.48 -6.71
C ALA A 162 -8.74 -5.44 -7.31
N PRO A 163 -10.04 -5.74 -7.38
CA PRO A 163 -11.00 -4.75 -7.83
C PRO A 163 -11.02 -3.54 -6.88
N ASN A 164 -11.01 -2.31 -7.41
CA ASN A 164 -11.11 -1.11 -6.59
C ASN A 164 -12.57 -0.83 -6.12
N GLU A 165 -13.53 -1.51 -6.74
CA GLU A 165 -14.96 -1.36 -6.54
C GLU A 165 -15.62 -2.73 -6.39
N LYS A 166 -16.66 -2.81 -5.56
CA LYS A 166 -17.52 -3.97 -5.38
C LYS A 166 -18.51 -4.08 -6.54
N ALA A 167 -19.28 -5.17 -6.55
CA ALA A 167 -20.44 -5.29 -7.42
C ALA A 167 -21.37 -4.06 -7.25
N ALA A 168 -21.91 -3.58 -8.38
CA ALA A 168 -22.71 -2.36 -8.48
C ALA A 168 -21.96 -1.02 -8.29
N GLY A 169 -20.63 -1.00 -8.40
CA GLY A 169 -19.83 0.23 -8.41
C GLY A 169 -19.62 0.86 -7.02
N ALA A 170 -19.95 0.12 -5.95
CA ALA A 170 -19.71 0.57 -4.59
C ALA A 170 -18.21 0.52 -4.25
N ASP A 171 -17.76 1.42 -3.39
CA ASP A 171 -16.36 1.53 -2.99
C ASP A 171 -15.83 0.24 -2.30
N ASP A 172 -14.69 -0.31 -2.75
CA ASP A 172 -14.01 -1.45 -2.11
C ASP A 172 -12.69 -1.04 -1.43
N PRO A 173 -12.71 -0.64 -0.14
CA PRO A 173 -11.51 -0.21 0.55
C PRO A 173 -10.47 -1.33 0.69
N VAL A 174 -10.89 -2.60 0.75
CA VAL A 174 -10.00 -3.74 0.89
C VAL A 174 -9.25 -3.99 -0.42
N GLY A 175 -9.95 -3.89 -1.55
CA GLY A 175 -9.34 -4.01 -2.87
C GLY A 175 -8.38 -2.86 -3.18
N ARG A 176 -8.76 -1.61 -2.86
CA ARG A 176 -7.88 -0.45 -3.01
C ARG A 176 -6.61 -0.56 -2.18
N ALA A 177 -6.71 -1.00 -0.92
CA ALA A 177 -5.54 -1.19 -0.06
C ALA A 177 -4.52 -2.18 -0.65
N LYS A 178 -4.99 -3.22 -1.35
CA LYS A 178 -4.12 -4.16 -2.07
C LYS A 178 -3.45 -3.52 -3.29
N ASN A 179 -4.14 -2.57 -3.95
CA ASN A 179 -3.59 -1.89 -5.12
C ASN A 179 -2.55 -0.82 -4.76
N ARG A 180 -2.68 -0.19 -3.59
CA ARG A 180 -1.66 0.69 -3.01
C ARG A 180 -0.47 -0.12 -2.49
N ARG A 181 0.46 -0.46 -3.38
CA ARG A 181 1.64 -1.28 -3.04
C ARG A 181 2.88 -0.85 -3.80
N VAL A 182 4.03 -1.28 -3.28
CA VAL A 182 5.32 -1.24 -3.97
C VAL A 182 5.79 -2.68 -4.15
N GLU A 183 6.05 -3.07 -5.38
CA GLU A 183 6.60 -4.38 -5.73
C GLU A 183 8.13 -4.27 -5.90
N LEU A 184 8.86 -5.15 -5.23
CA LEU A 184 10.30 -5.34 -5.47
C LEU A 184 10.50 -6.65 -6.21
N VAL A 185 10.91 -6.57 -7.48
CA VAL A 185 11.24 -7.75 -8.28
C VAL A 185 12.72 -8.02 -8.15
N VAL A 186 13.05 -9.17 -7.56
CA VAL A 186 14.42 -9.60 -7.30
C VAL A 186 14.70 -10.84 -8.15
N PRO A 187 15.86 -10.91 -8.84
CA PRO A 187 16.23 -12.09 -9.58
C PRO A 187 16.30 -13.29 -8.64
N THR A 188 15.76 -14.43 -9.09
CA THR A 188 15.87 -15.70 -8.40
C THR A 188 16.62 -16.68 -9.30
N THR A 189 17.42 -17.56 -8.69
CA THR A 189 17.97 -18.71 -9.39
C THR A 189 16.84 -19.72 -9.49
N ASP A 190 15.94 -19.54 -10.44
CA ASP A 190 15.05 -20.63 -10.80
C ASP A 190 15.92 -21.68 -11.50
N SER A 191 16.21 -22.77 -10.79
CA SER A 191 16.91 -23.94 -11.33
C SER A 191 16.19 -24.56 -12.53
N ARG A 192 14.98 -24.10 -12.87
CA ARG A 192 14.26 -24.48 -14.10
C ARG A 192 14.62 -23.66 -15.34
N SER A 193 15.17 -22.45 -15.20
CA SER A 193 15.65 -21.68 -16.36
C SER A 193 16.94 -22.26 -16.98
N SER A 194 17.67 -23.08 -16.21
CA SER A 194 18.83 -23.84 -16.72
C SER A 194 18.45 -25.14 -17.45
N ALA A 195 17.18 -25.58 -17.44
CA ALA A 195 16.78 -26.90 -17.95
C ALA A 195 16.21 -26.88 -19.38
N ALA A 196 16.15 -25.72 -20.04
CA ALA A 196 15.59 -25.57 -21.39
C ALA A 196 16.65 -25.34 -22.49
N ALA A 197 17.94 -25.50 -22.19
CA ALA A 197 19.05 -25.30 -23.13
C ALA A 197 20.04 -26.49 -23.12
N GLY A 198 19.51 -27.71 -23.21
CA GLY A 198 20.28 -28.95 -23.34
C GLY A 198 19.70 -29.85 -24.41
#